data_AF-A0A953ILU7-F1
#
_entry.id   AF-A0A953ILU7-F1
#
_cell.length_a   1.000
_cell.length_b   1.000
_cell.length_c   1.000
_cell.angle_alpha   90.00
_cell.angle_beta   90.00
_cell.angle_gamma   90.00
#
_symmetry.space_group_name_H-M   'P 1'
#
loop_
_entity.id
_entity.type
_entity.pdbx_description
1 polymer ?
#
loop_
_entity_poly.entity_id
_entity_poly.type
_entity_poly.pdbx_seq_one_letter_code
_entity_poly.pdbx_strand_id
1 'polypeptide(L)'
;TYDDALYGVKAFHSFSLLARDEAASAELAATLGGLQGVEDALPIAEHRRVRDDIPVGVYRVIADFGQSRGTNTASILPNDPLFARRYGRVILLRENVMTHPELFALALRRWHAGVAEPHAGELVPEGGFQRTLWHEIGHYLGPDRTRDGRTLDSALADRADALEEMKADLVSLFAVSRFATRGLVTPERRRAVEADGILRVMLGDRPRPDQPYQTMMLVQFNFFLDRGLLALDTAGRLEIRYDRYAETVTELLAQVLELQARGDAGAVEAFFTRWTGWTEDLHEPLARRLREAEGPRYRLVRYAALGE
;
A
#
# COMPACT_ATOMS: atom_id res chain seq x y z
N THR A 1 -5.35 -5.16 -14.80
CA THR A 1 -6.31 -4.49 -15.70
C THR A 1 -6.22 -2.97 -15.61
N TYR A 2 -5.29 -2.43 -14.83
CA TYR A 2 -5.15 -0.99 -14.56
C TYR A 2 -5.02 -0.08 -15.79
N ASP A 3 -4.46 -0.57 -16.91
CA ASP A 3 -4.36 0.23 -18.16
C ASP A 3 -5.69 0.29 -18.96
N ASP A 4 -6.73 -0.44 -18.55
CA ASP A 4 -8.09 -0.31 -19.10
C ASP A 4 -8.81 0.82 -18.38
N ALA A 5 -8.53 2.05 -18.82
CA ALA A 5 -9.09 3.27 -18.23
C ALA A 5 -10.61 3.45 -18.45
N LEU A 6 -11.29 2.51 -19.11
CA LEU A 6 -12.74 2.57 -19.31
C LEU A 6 -13.48 1.68 -18.32
N TYR A 7 -13.18 0.38 -18.33
CA TYR A 7 -13.94 -0.60 -17.56
C TYR A 7 -13.12 -1.38 -16.54
N GLY A 8 -11.78 -1.27 -16.58
CA GLY A 8 -10.91 -2.05 -15.69
C GLY A 8 -11.02 -3.57 -15.87
N VAL A 9 -11.53 -4.06 -17.01
CA VAL A 9 -11.78 -5.50 -17.26
C VAL A 9 -10.80 -6.13 -18.24
N LYS A 10 -10.12 -5.34 -19.08
CA LYS A 10 -9.16 -5.87 -20.06
C LYS A 10 -7.79 -6.11 -19.42
N ALA A 11 -7.30 -7.33 -19.54
CA ALA A 11 -5.93 -7.68 -19.16
C ALA A 11 -4.96 -7.24 -20.26
N PHE A 12 -3.77 -6.78 -19.85
CA PHE A 12 -2.70 -6.39 -20.77
C PHE A 12 -1.57 -7.42 -20.69
N HIS A 13 -0.91 -7.66 -21.82
CA HIS A 13 0.20 -8.60 -21.86
C HIS A 13 1.42 -8.05 -21.11
N SER A 14 2.01 -8.91 -20.28
CA SER A 14 3.28 -8.68 -19.62
C SER A 14 4.09 -9.97 -19.57
N PHE A 15 5.41 -9.84 -19.44
CA PHE A 15 6.31 -10.96 -19.21
C PHE A 15 7.42 -10.51 -18.26
N SER A 16 7.66 -11.31 -17.23
CA SER A 16 8.71 -11.10 -16.24
C SER A 16 9.63 -12.31 -16.22
N LEU A 17 10.92 -12.10 -16.51
CA LEU A 17 11.96 -13.08 -16.27
C LEU A 17 12.56 -12.83 -14.89
N LEU A 18 12.28 -13.74 -13.96
CA LEU A 18 12.62 -13.60 -12.55
C LEU A 18 13.55 -14.74 -12.12
N ALA A 19 14.61 -14.41 -11.36
CA ALA A 19 15.37 -15.39 -10.60
C ALA A 19 14.85 -15.41 -9.17
N ARG A 20 14.41 -16.58 -8.69
CA ARG A 20 13.99 -16.75 -7.30
C ARG A 20 15.21 -16.83 -6.39
N ASP A 21 15.19 -16.10 -5.29
CA ASP A 21 16.10 -16.33 -4.17
C ASP A 21 15.48 -17.39 -3.25
N GLU A 22 15.97 -18.62 -3.32
CA GLU A 22 15.42 -19.73 -2.53
C GLU A 22 15.64 -19.55 -1.03
N ALA A 23 16.78 -18.99 -0.61
CA ALA A 23 17.10 -18.81 0.81
C ALA A 23 16.22 -17.71 1.42
N ALA A 24 16.14 -16.54 0.78
CA ALA A 24 15.30 -15.44 1.24
C ALA A 24 13.80 -15.80 1.17
N SER A 25 13.38 -16.56 0.13
CA SER A 25 12.00 -17.06 0.04
C SER A 25 11.67 -18.03 1.18
N ALA A 26 12.58 -18.94 1.53
CA ALA A 26 12.37 -19.90 2.61
C ALA A 26 12.34 -19.23 3.98
N GLU A 27 13.24 -18.26 4.23
CA GLU A 27 13.24 -17.46 5.46
C GLU A 27 11.94 -16.65 5.60
N LEU A 28 11.51 -15.99 4.52
CA LEU A 28 10.26 -15.27 4.50
C LEU A 28 9.08 -16.20 4.78
N ALA A 29 8.98 -17.34 4.10
CA ALA A 29 7.91 -18.31 4.33
C ALA A 29 7.91 -18.86 5.77
N ALA A 30 9.09 -19.05 6.39
CA ALA A 30 9.20 -19.52 7.76
C ALA A 30 8.81 -18.46 8.82
N THR A 31 8.94 -17.18 8.47
CA THR A 31 8.56 -16.05 9.34
C THR A 31 7.12 -15.60 9.15
N LEU A 32 6.52 -15.93 7.99
CA LEU A 32 5.09 -15.75 7.76
C LEU A 32 4.30 -16.82 8.52
N GLY A 33 3.56 -16.37 9.53
CA GLY A 33 2.64 -17.20 10.29
C GLY A 33 1.78 -16.35 11.20
N GLY A 34 0.70 -16.94 11.73
CA GLY A 34 -0.22 -16.21 12.61
C GLY A 34 -1.06 -15.17 11.87
N LEU A 35 -1.29 -15.37 10.57
CA LEU A 35 -2.17 -14.50 9.76
C LEU A 35 -3.59 -14.53 10.31
N GLN A 36 -4.06 -15.70 10.77
CA GLN A 36 -5.35 -15.78 11.47
C GLN A 36 -5.39 -14.88 12.71
N GLY A 37 -4.28 -14.77 13.45
CA GLY A 37 -4.21 -13.89 14.61
C GLY A 37 -4.22 -12.39 14.26
N VAL A 38 -3.89 -12.02 13.03
CA VAL A 38 -4.07 -10.65 12.49
C VAL A 38 -5.50 -10.45 12.04
N GLU A 39 -6.07 -11.42 11.30
CA GLU A 39 -7.47 -11.44 10.87
C GLU A 39 -8.42 -11.27 12.05
N ASP A 40 -8.24 -12.05 13.12
CA ASP A 40 -9.03 -12.00 14.34
C ASP A 40 -8.85 -10.69 15.12
N ALA A 41 -7.78 -9.94 14.84
CA ALA A 41 -7.51 -8.64 15.46
C ALA A 41 -8.05 -7.46 14.64
N LEU A 42 -8.47 -7.67 13.39
CA LEU A 42 -8.99 -6.60 12.54
C LEU A 42 -10.18 -5.91 13.23
N PRO A 43 -10.33 -4.58 13.09
CA PRO A 43 -11.38 -3.83 13.77
C PRO A 43 -12.74 -3.94 13.05
N ILE A 44 -13.24 -5.17 12.91
CA ILE A 44 -14.55 -5.50 12.36
C ILE A 44 -15.18 -6.62 13.19
N ALA A 45 -16.52 -6.71 13.22
CA ALA A 45 -17.22 -7.73 14.00
C ALA A 45 -17.13 -9.13 13.37
N GLU A 46 -17.15 -9.21 12.04
CA GLU A 46 -17.11 -10.46 11.31
C GLU A 46 -15.69 -10.81 10.87
N HIS A 47 -15.17 -11.89 11.44
CA HIS A 47 -13.90 -12.48 11.03
C HIS A 47 -14.16 -13.74 10.21
N ARG A 48 -13.19 -14.07 9.37
CA ARG A 48 -13.21 -15.29 8.55
C ARG A 48 -12.00 -16.15 8.86
N ARG A 49 -12.09 -17.41 8.42
CA ARG A 49 -10.89 -18.25 8.36
C ARG A 49 -10.03 -17.83 7.18
N VAL A 50 -8.76 -17.57 7.44
CA VAL A 50 -7.75 -17.28 6.42
C VAL A 50 -6.76 -18.43 6.33
N ARG A 51 -6.08 -18.53 5.19
CA ARG A 51 -4.98 -19.49 5.03
C ARG A 51 -3.75 -18.87 5.68
N ASP A 52 -3.13 -19.61 6.59
CA ASP A 52 -1.86 -19.19 7.21
C ASP A 52 -0.67 -19.44 6.27
N ASP A 53 -0.76 -20.47 5.43
CA ASP A 53 0.23 -20.77 4.40
C ASP A 53 -0.17 -20.10 3.07
N ILE A 54 0.46 -18.96 2.80
CA ILE A 54 0.31 -18.21 1.55
C ILE A 54 1.60 -18.33 0.72
N PRO A 55 1.50 -18.67 -0.57
CA PRO A 55 2.68 -18.71 -1.43
C PRO A 55 3.32 -17.33 -1.56
N VAL A 56 4.55 -17.20 -1.08
CA VAL A 56 5.37 -15.99 -1.19
C VAL A 56 6.75 -16.34 -1.75
N GLY A 57 7.34 -15.43 -2.50
CA GLY A 57 8.73 -15.55 -2.90
C GLY A 57 9.40 -14.20 -3.06
N VAL A 58 10.71 -14.22 -2.84
CA VAL A 58 11.63 -13.13 -3.10
C VAL A 58 12.32 -13.40 -4.43
N TYR A 59 12.28 -12.42 -5.32
CA TYR A 59 12.75 -12.55 -6.69
C TYR A 59 13.63 -11.38 -7.08
N ARG A 60 14.63 -11.66 -7.90
CA ARG A 60 15.41 -10.67 -8.63
C ARG A 60 14.88 -10.57 -10.05
N VAL A 61 14.48 -9.37 -10.45
CA VAL A 61 14.04 -9.08 -11.81
C VAL A 61 15.26 -9.12 -12.74
N ILE A 62 15.26 -10.02 -13.71
CA ILE A 62 16.27 -10.08 -14.78
C ILE A 62 15.81 -9.22 -15.95
N ALA A 63 14.53 -9.33 -16.33
CA ALA A 63 13.91 -8.52 -17.36
C ALA A 63 12.39 -8.44 -17.21
N ASP A 64 11.81 -7.27 -17.52
CA ASP A 64 10.37 -7.04 -17.60
C ASP A 64 9.98 -6.50 -18.99
N PHE A 65 8.83 -6.93 -19.50
CA PHE A 65 8.31 -6.58 -20.82
C PHE A 65 6.79 -6.33 -20.78
N GLY A 66 6.30 -5.50 -21.69
CA GLY A 66 4.89 -5.10 -21.71
C GLY A 66 4.52 -4.35 -20.43
N GLN A 67 3.35 -4.64 -19.87
CA GLN A 67 2.82 -3.95 -18.69
C GLN A 67 3.68 -4.12 -17.41
N SER A 68 4.55 -5.14 -17.33
CA SER A 68 5.41 -5.32 -16.15
C SER A 68 6.62 -4.38 -16.11
N ARG A 69 6.92 -3.67 -17.20
CA ARG A 69 8.08 -2.76 -17.29
C ARG A 69 7.97 -1.64 -16.26
N GLY A 70 9.09 -1.34 -15.62
CA GLY A 70 9.22 -0.19 -14.72
C GLY A 70 9.78 -0.59 -13.38
N THR A 71 9.30 0.06 -12.32
CA THR A 71 9.81 -0.09 -10.96
C THR A 71 8.77 -0.71 -10.05
N ASN A 72 7.96 -1.64 -10.57
CA ASN A 72 7.00 -2.36 -9.75
C ASN A 72 7.75 -3.18 -8.70
N THR A 73 7.33 -3.10 -7.44
CA THR A 73 8.02 -3.68 -6.28
C THR A 73 7.48 -5.05 -5.89
N ALA A 74 6.21 -5.33 -6.18
CA ALA A 74 5.59 -6.60 -5.88
C ALA A 74 4.48 -6.95 -6.88
N SER A 75 4.05 -8.19 -6.92
CA SER A 75 2.86 -8.60 -7.67
C SER A 75 2.20 -9.76 -6.98
N ILE A 76 0.88 -9.82 -7.02
CA ILE A 76 0.10 -10.96 -6.55
C ILE A 76 -0.69 -11.56 -7.72
N LEU A 77 -0.43 -12.82 -8.08
CA LEU A 77 -1.01 -13.44 -9.28
C LEU A 77 -1.48 -14.88 -8.99
N PRO A 78 -2.51 -15.39 -9.69
CA PRO A 78 -3.25 -14.75 -10.79
C PRO A 78 -4.34 -13.77 -10.32
N ASN A 79 -4.66 -12.80 -11.17
CA ASN A 79 -5.77 -11.86 -10.93
C ASN A 79 -7.14 -12.51 -11.10
N ASP A 80 -7.23 -13.59 -11.89
CA ASP A 80 -8.49 -14.27 -12.17
C ASP A 80 -9.13 -14.83 -10.88
N PRO A 81 -10.36 -14.42 -10.52
CA PRO A 81 -10.99 -14.81 -9.27
C PRO A 81 -11.33 -16.30 -9.19
N LEU A 82 -11.58 -16.99 -10.32
CA LEU A 82 -11.84 -18.43 -10.35
C LEU A 82 -10.58 -19.21 -9.93
N PHE A 83 -9.43 -18.87 -10.53
CA PHE A 83 -8.16 -19.53 -10.23
C PHE A 83 -7.61 -19.13 -8.86
N ALA A 84 -7.71 -17.84 -8.50
CA ALA A 84 -7.29 -17.36 -7.18
C ALA A 84 -8.04 -18.06 -6.04
N ARG A 85 -9.36 -18.29 -6.17
CA ARG A 85 -10.14 -19.03 -5.16
C ARG A 85 -9.75 -20.50 -5.09
N ARG A 86 -9.55 -21.13 -6.25
CA ARG A 86 -9.31 -22.58 -6.34
C ARG A 86 -7.89 -22.96 -5.93
N TYR A 87 -6.90 -22.16 -6.31
CA TYR A 87 -5.48 -22.51 -6.19
C TYR A 87 -4.68 -21.53 -5.33
N GLY A 88 -5.27 -20.40 -4.91
CA GLY A 88 -4.54 -19.32 -4.24
C GLY A 88 -3.83 -18.39 -5.23
N ARG A 89 -3.11 -17.41 -4.68
CA ARG A 89 -2.22 -16.53 -5.44
C ARG A 89 -0.79 -16.67 -4.91
N VAL A 90 0.17 -16.17 -5.67
CA VAL A 90 1.57 -16.09 -5.30
C VAL A 90 1.96 -14.63 -5.17
N ILE A 91 2.52 -14.24 -4.03
CA ILE A 91 3.14 -12.94 -3.81
C ILE A 91 4.59 -13.00 -4.34
N LEU A 92 4.91 -12.11 -5.27
CA LEU A 92 6.23 -11.99 -5.90
C LEU A 92 6.88 -10.67 -5.47
N LEU A 93 7.74 -10.69 -4.46
CA LEU A 93 8.52 -9.52 -4.04
C LEU A 93 9.75 -9.34 -4.95
N ARG A 94 9.98 -8.13 -5.46
CA ARG A 94 11.05 -7.82 -6.41
C ARG A 94 12.21 -7.14 -5.70
N GLU A 95 13.05 -7.94 -5.05
CA GLU A 95 14.13 -7.51 -4.15
C GLU A 95 15.03 -6.42 -4.75
N ASN A 96 15.55 -6.65 -5.95
CA ASN A 96 16.48 -5.73 -6.59
C ASN A 96 15.84 -4.41 -7.05
N VAL A 97 14.51 -4.36 -7.14
CA VAL A 97 13.76 -3.10 -7.34
C VAL A 97 13.57 -2.41 -5.98
N MET A 98 13.12 -3.16 -4.97
CA MET A 98 12.84 -2.63 -3.63
C MET A 98 14.09 -2.09 -2.92
N THR A 99 15.24 -2.71 -3.16
CA THR A 99 16.53 -2.34 -2.57
C THR A 99 17.37 -1.44 -3.49
N HIS A 100 16.85 -1.03 -4.65
CA HIS A 100 17.62 -0.26 -5.62
C HIS A 100 18.02 1.12 -5.03
N PRO A 101 19.32 1.44 -4.91
CA PRO A 101 19.77 2.65 -4.22
C PRO A 101 19.20 3.95 -4.80
N GLU A 102 19.07 4.05 -6.12
CA GLU A 102 18.50 5.25 -6.75
C GLU A 102 17.00 5.44 -6.49
N LEU A 103 16.25 4.33 -6.37
CA LEU A 103 14.82 4.39 -6.05
C LEU A 103 14.62 4.80 -4.59
N PHE A 104 15.44 4.25 -3.69
CA PHE A 104 15.42 4.67 -2.29
C PHE A 104 15.93 6.12 -2.11
N ALA A 105 16.97 6.54 -2.84
CA ALA A 105 17.45 7.92 -2.78
C ALA A 105 16.38 8.93 -3.21
N LEU A 106 15.50 8.56 -4.15
CA LEU A 106 14.35 9.37 -4.50
C LEU A 106 13.32 9.44 -3.38
N ALA A 107 12.98 8.30 -2.77
CA ALA A 107 12.09 8.24 -1.61
C ALA A 107 12.61 9.14 -0.48
N LEU A 108 13.92 9.10 -0.23
CA LEU A 108 14.60 9.92 0.77
C LEU A 108 14.56 11.42 0.43
N ARG A 109 14.74 11.81 -0.85
CA ARG A 109 14.56 13.21 -1.26
C ARG A 109 13.15 13.71 -1.01
N ARG A 110 12.14 12.90 -1.35
CA ARG A 110 10.73 13.22 -1.08
C ARG A 110 10.46 13.35 0.42
N TRP A 111 11.01 12.45 1.23
CA TRP A 111 10.89 12.49 2.69
C TRP A 111 11.50 13.77 3.28
N HIS A 112 12.75 14.08 2.95
CA HIS A 112 13.41 15.29 3.45
C HIS A 112 12.75 16.59 2.97
N ALA A 113 12.13 16.57 1.79
CA ALA A 113 11.30 17.67 1.33
C ALA A 113 9.99 17.77 2.13
N GLY A 114 9.31 16.64 2.33
CA GLY A 114 7.96 16.60 2.88
C GLY A 114 7.86 16.66 4.40
N VAL A 115 8.89 16.24 5.14
CA VAL A 115 8.82 16.00 6.59
C VAL A 115 9.76 16.92 7.38
N ALA A 116 9.31 17.34 8.56
CA ALA A 116 10.10 18.15 9.49
C ALA A 116 11.32 17.40 10.07
N GLU A 117 12.32 18.17 10.50
CA GLU A 117 13.66 17.69 10.85
C GLU A 117 13.74 16.57 11.93
N PRO A 118 12.90 16.55 12.99
CA PRO A 118 12.98 15.50 14.02
C PRO A 118 12.78 14.07 13.47
N HIS A 119 12.09 13.93 12.33
CA HIS A 119 11.74 12.64 11.73
C HIS A 119 12.57 12.33 10.47
N ALA A 120 13.51 13.21 10.09
CA ALA A 120 14.26 13.08 8.84
C ALA A 120 15.02 11.75 8.71
N GLY A 121 15.49 11.17 9.82
CA GLY A 121 16.25 9.90 9.85
C GLY A 121 15.42 8.62 9.96
N GLU A 122 14.09 8.71 9.96
CA GLU A 122 13.21 7.56 10.26
C GLU A 122 12.87 6.70 9.02
N LEU A 123 13.02 7.26 7.82
CA LEU A 123 12.79 6.53 6.58
C LEU A 123 14.03 5.67 6.25
N VAL A 124 13.86 4.35 6.28
CA VAL A 124 14.88 3.36 5.92
C VAL A 124 14.32 2.31 4.95
N PRO A 125 15.14 1.66 4.10
CA PRO A 125 14.65 0.77 3.03
C PRO A 125 13.79 -0.38 3.55
N GLU A 126 14.14 -0.90 4.72
CA GLU A 126 13.44 -1.99 5.38
C GLU A 126 11.97 -1.68 5.69
N GLY A 127 11.65 -0.40 5.99
CA GLY A 127 10.28 0.05 6.21
C GLY A 127 9.42 -0.14 4.97
N GLY A 128 9.94 0.26 3.81
CA GLY A 128 9.27 0.08 2.52
C GLY A 128 9.13 -1.39 2.14
N PHE A 129 10.14 -2.22 2.42
CA PHE A 129 10.04 -3.65 2.19
C PHE A 129 8.91 -4.29 2.99
N GLN A 130 8.87 -4.01 4.30
CA GLN A 130 7.84 -4.56 5.17
C GLN A 130 6.45 -4.03 4.87
N ARG A 131 6.31 -2.73 4.56
CA ARG A 131 5.02 -2.16 4.17
C ARG A 131 4.50 -2.85 2.91
N THR A 132 5.35 -3.01 1.88
CA THR A 132 4.95 -3.72 0.66
C THR A 132 4.58 -5.17 0.94
N LEU A 133 5.38 -5.92 1.71
CA LEU A 133 5.03 -7.30 2.07
C LEU A 133 3.66 -7.39 2.76
N TRP A 134 3.44 -6.59 3.79
CA TRP A 134 2.18 -6.65 4.54
C TRP A 134 0.98 -6.07 3.77
N HIS A 135 1.21 -5.17 2.81
CA HIS A 135 0.18 -4.74 1.87
C HIS A 135 -0.31 -5.92 1.04
N GLU A 136 0.61 -6.69 0.45
CA GLU A 136 0.25 -7.89 -0.34
C GLU A 136 -0.47 -8.95 0.51
N ILE A 137 -0.06 -9.11 1.77
CA ILE A 137 -0.78 -9.96 2.75
C ILE A 137 -2.16 -9.40 3.05
N GLY A 138 -2.30 -8.08 3.15
CA GLY A 138 -3.56 -7.39 3.43
C GLY A 138 -4.68 -7.72 2.44
N HIS A 139 -4.34 -8.07 1.19
CA HIS A 139 -5.32 -8.57 0.21
C HIS A 139 -5.94 -9.93 0.58
N TYR A 140 -5.29 -10.73 1.42
CA TYR A 140 -5.84 -12.00 1.93
C TYR A 140 -6.72 -11.82 3.18
N LEU A 141 -6.68 -10.65 3.79
CA LEU A 141 -7.31 -10.35 5.07
C LEU A 141 -8.56 -9.49 4.90
N GLY A 142 -9.44 -9.54 5.90
CA GLY A 142 -10.70 -8.82 5.94
C GLY A 142 -11.78 -9.38 5.00
N PRO A 143 -12.87 -8.62 4.78
CA PRO A 143 -13.98 -9.04 3.93
C PRO A 143 -13.53 -9.36 2.50
N ASP A 144 -13.98 -10.49 1.95
CA ASP A 144 -13.91 -10.80 0.51
C ASP A 144 -15.29 -10.79 -0.18
N ARG A 145 -16.33 -10.62 0.62
CA ARG A 145 -17.73 -10.51 0.23
C ARG A 145 -18.44 -9.56 1.18
N THR A 146 -19.53 -9.01 0.68
CA THR A 146 -20.49 -8.29 1.52
C THR A 146 -21.23 -9.28 2.43
N ARG A 147 -21.86 -8.77 3.50
CA ARG A 147 -22.67 -9.56 4.45
C ARG A 147 -23.84 -10.27 3.79
N ASP A 148 -24.40 -9.68 2.73
CA ASP A 148 -25.45 -10.30 1.92
C ASP A 148 -24.92 -11.23 0.81
N GLY A 149 -23.60 -11.46 0.78
CA GLY A 149 -22.97 -12.46 -0.05
C GLY A 149 -22.64 -12.04 -1.48
N ARG A 150 -22.76 -10.76 -1.85
CA ARG A 150 -22.32 -10.23 -3.15
C ARG A 150 -20.79 -10.18 -3.24
N THR A 151 -20.26 -10.17 -4.46
CA THR A 151 -18.83 -9.86 -4.66
C THR A 151 -18.60 -8.37 -4.46
N LEU A 152 -17.45 -8.00 -3.89
CA LEU A 152 -17.12 -6.60 -3.61
C LEU A 152 -17.16 -5.75 -4.89
N ASP A 153 -16.61 -6.24 -6.01
CA ASP A 153 -16.65 -5.55 -7.31
C ASP A 153 -18.09 -5.20 -7.74
N SER A 154 -19.03 -6.15 -7.57
CA SER A 154 -20.43 -5.94 -7.94
C SER A 154 -21.17 -4.98 -7.01
N ALA A 155 -20.74 -4.91 -5.74
CA ALA A 155 -21.42 -4.13 -4.71
C ALA A 155 -20.89 -2.70 -4.60
N LEU A 156 -19.61 -2.49 -4.90
CA LEU A 156 -18.88 -1.24 -4.69
C LEU A 156 -18.61 -0.48 -6.01
N ALA A 157 -18.85 -1.11 -7.16
CA ALA A 157 -18.69 -0.53 -8.49
C ALA A 157 -17.32 0.17 -8.66
N ASP A 158 -17.31 1.42 -9.11
CA ASP A 158 -16.11 2.19 -9.48
C ASP A 158 -15.12 2.42 -8.31
N ARG A 159 -15.53 2.14 -7.07
CA ARG A 159 -14.70 2.33 -5.87
C ARG A 159 -14.11 1.04 -5.30
N ALA A 160 -14.43 -0.11 -5.89
CA ALA A 160 -13.96 -1.41 -5.39
C ALA A 160 -12.44 -1.45 -5.26
N ASP A 161 -11.72 -1.09 -6.33
CA ASP A 161 -10.25 -1.10 -6.37
C ASP A 161 -9.64 -0.14 -5.34
N ALA A 162 -10.13 1.11 -5.29
CA ALA A 162 -9.61 2.10 -4.35
C ALA A 162 -9.82 1.68 -2.89
N LEU A 163 -10.95 1.06 -2.55
CA LEU A 163 -11.20 0.52 -1.21
C LEU A 163 -10.31 -0.68 -0.89
N GLU A 164 -10.12 -1.60 -1.84
CA GLU A 164 -9.31 -2.80 -1.63
C GLU A 164 -7.82 -2.45 -1.45
N GLU A 165 -7.29 -1.52 -2.24
CA GLU A 165 -5.93 -0.99 -2.08
C GLU A 165 -5.75 -0.24 -0.76
N MET A 166 -6.76 0.54 -0.35
CA MET A 166 -6.75 1.25 0.94
C MET A 166 -6.78 0.27 2.11
N LYS A 167 -7.59 -0.80 2.03
CA LYS A 167 -7.62 -1.89 3.01
C LYS A 167 -6.24 -2.50 3.14
N ALA A 168 -5.62 -2.90 2.03
CA ALA A 168 -4.30 -3.51 2.03
C ALA A 168 -3.22 -2.60 2.64
N ASP A 169 -3.18 -1.32 2.26
CA ASP A 169 -2.27 -0.33 2.86
C ASP A 169 -2.51 -0.18 4.37
N LEU A 170 -3.76 -0.06 4.82
CA LEU A 170 -4.08 0.12 6.24
C LEU A 170 -3.84 -1.14 7.08
N VAL A 171 -4.12 -2.32 6.54
CA VAL A 171 -3.79 -3.60 7.18
C VAL A 171 -2.28 -3.70 7.39
N SER A 172 -1.48 -3.25 6.42
CA SER A 172 -0.02 -3.23 6.58
C SER A 172 0.43 -2.41 7.78
N LEU A 173 -0.11 -1.19 7.92
CA LEU A 173 0.24 -0.27 9.00
C LEU A 173 -0.32 -0.74 10.35
N PHE A 174 -1.50 -1.34 10.35
CA PHE A 174 -2.15 -1.93 11.52
C PHE A 174 -1.38 -3.14 12.06
N ALA A 175 -1.01 -4.08 11.19
CA ALA A 175 -0.36 -5.32 11.56
C ALA A 175 0.96 -5.06 12.30
N VAL A 176 1.80 -4.15 11.78
CA VAL A 176 3.08 -3.80 12.40
C VAL A 176 2.90 -3.17 13.78
N SER A 177 1.88 -2.32 13.97
CA SER A 177 1.55 -1.76 15.29
C SER A 177 1.10 -2.84 16.29
N ARG A 178 0.33 -3.84 15.83
CA ARG A 178 -0.11 -4.97 16.66
C ARG A 178 1.01 -5.94 17.01
N PHE A 179 1.94 -6.20 16.10
CA PHE A 179 3.08 -7.06 16.39
C PHE A 179 4.07 -6.41 17.33
N ALA A 180 4.25 -5.09 17.26
CA ALA A 180 5.07 -4.36 18.21
C ALA A 180 4.54 -4.48 19.65
N THR A 181 3.22 -4.42 19.88
CA THR A 181 2.65 -4.61 21.23
C THR A 181 2.78 -6.03 21.76
N ARG A 182 3.00 -7.02 20.88
CA ARG A 182 3.31 -8.42 21.22
C ARG A 182 4.81 -8.70 21.33
N GLY A 183 5.68 -7.69 21.16
CA GLY A 183 7.14 -7.86 21.20
C GLY A 183 7.74 -8.58 19.98
N LEU A 184 6.98 -8.74 18.90
CA LEU A 184 7.41 -9.44 17.68
C LEU A 184 8.10 -8.52 16.67
N VAL A 185 7.99 -7.21 16.85
CA VAL A 185 8.61 -6.18 16.01
C VAL A 185 9.31 -5.17 16.91
N THR A 186 10.55 -4.80 16.59
CA THR A 186 11.30 -3.81 17.36
C THR A 186 10.72 -2.40 17.18
N PRO A 187 10.90 -1.48 18.14
CA PRO A 187 10.46 -0.10 18.00
C PRO A 187 11.01 0.60 16.74
N GLU A 188 12.25 0.32 16.36
CA GLU A 188 12.91 0.90 15.17
C GLU A 188 12.27 0.38 13.90
N ARG A 189 12.01 -0.94 13.83
CA ARG A 189 11.33 -1.58 12.71
C ARG A 189 9.90 -1.06 12.55
N ARG A 190 9.18 -0.88 13.66
CA ARG A 190 7.86 -0.23 13.67
C ARG A 190 7.94 1.19 13.12
N ARG A 191 8.85 2.02 13.65
CA ARG A 191 9.04 3.41 13.20
C ARG A 191 9.33 3.50 11.70
N ALA A 192 10.18 2.60 11.18
CA ALA A 192 10.51 2.53 9.76
C ALA A 192 9.28 2.29 8.87
N VAL A 193 8.40 1.36 9.26
CA VAL A 193 7.15 1.09 8.52
C VAL A 193 6.18 2.26 8.64
N GLU A 194 6.05 2.83 9.83
CA GLU A 194 5.17 3.98 10.05
C GLU A 194 5.61 5.18 9.19
N ALA A 195 6.92 5.45 9.11
CA ALA A 195 7.50 6.48 8.26
C ALA A 195 7.27 6.20 6.77
N ASP A 196 7.47 4.97 6.30
CA ASP A 196 7.17 4.60 4.91
C ASP A 196 5.67 4.72 4.58
N GLY A 197 4.79 4.42 5.56
CA GLY A 197 3.35 4.68 5.47
C GLY A 197 2.99 6.15 5.33
N ILE A 198 3.70 7.04 6.03
CA ILE A 198 3.53 8.50 5.85
C ILE A 198 4.05 8.94 4.49
N LEU A 199 5.21 8.45 4.04
CA LEU A 199 5.72 8.73 2.69
C LEU A 199 4.73 8.28 1.60
N ARG A 200 4.09 7.12 1.80
CA ARG A 200 3.12 6.52 0.87
C ARG A 200 1.93 7.42 0.59
N VAL A 201 1.48 8.23 1.56
CA VAL A 201 0.32 9.12 1.38
C VAL A 201 0.68 10.53 0.91
N MET A 202 1.97 10.85 0.76
CA MET A 202 2.41 12.13 0.22
C MET A 202 2.12 12.23 -1.27
N LEU A 203 1.30 13.20 -1.66
CA LEU A 203 0.90 13.41 -3.05
C LEU A 203 1.65 14.60 -3.67
N GLY A 204 2.32 14.34 -4.79
CA GLY A 204 3.00 15.37 -5.58
C GLY A 204 2.06 16.14 -6.50
N ASP A 205 0.86 15.63 -6.78
CA ASP A 205 -0.12 16.23 -7.66
C ASP A 205 -1.52 15.94 -7.15
N ARG A 206 -2.49 16.78 -7.53
CA ARG A 206 -3.91 16.52 -7.28
C ARG A 206 -4.31 15.21 -7.98
N PRO A 207 -4.84 14.22 -7.24
CA PRO A 207 -5.30 12.97 -7.84
C PRO A 207 -6.35 13.21 -8.90
N ARG A 208 -6.26 12.43 -9.97
CA ARG A 208 -7.38 12.30 -10.90
C ARG A 208 -8.36 11.25 -10.38
N PRO A 209 -9.68 11.46 -10.50
CA PRO A 209 -10.67 10.54 -9.94
C PRO A 209 -10.61 9.10 -10.49
N ASP A 210 -10.04 8.91 -11.68
CA ASP A 210 -9.85 7.62 -12.35
C ASP A 210 -8.65 6.82 -11.81
N GLN A 211 -7.85 7.38 -10.89
CA GLN A 211 -6.66 6.73 -10.35
C GLN A 211 -6.93 6.18 -8.95
N PRO A 212 -7.17 4.86 -8.77
CA PRO A 212 -7.54 4.30 -7.47
C PRO A 212 -6.44 4.50 -6.42
N TYR A 213 -5.17 4.31 -6.81
CA TYR A 213 -4.03 4.51 -5.92
C TYR A 213 -3.92 5.95 -5.39
N GLN A 214 -3.95 6.95 -6.26
CA GLN A 214 -3.83 8.33 -5.81
C GLN A 214 -5.07 8.78 -5.02
N THR A 215 -6.25 8.27 -5.38
CA THR A 215 -7.50 8.53 -4.65
C THR A 215 -7.43 7.99 -3.23
N MET A 216 -7.00 6.74 -3.03
CA MET A 216 -6.89 6.18 -1.68
C MET A 216 -5.79 6.83 -0.84
N MET A 217 -4.69 7.28 -1.48
CA MET A 217 -3.64 8.04 -0.81
C MET A 217 -4.18 9.36 -0.27
N LEU A 218 -5.01 10.07 -1.03
CA LEU A 218 -5.61 11.34 -0.60
C LEU A 218 -6.59 11.15 0.55
N VAL A 219 -7.39 10.08 0.51
CA VAL A 219 -8.28 9.73 1.62
C VAL A 219 -7.48 9.56 2.92
N GLN A 220 -6.43 8.72 2.87
CA GLN A 220 -5.58 8.48 4.03
C GLN A 220 -4.88 9.77 4.49
N PHE A 221 -4.33 10.56 3.58
CA PHE A 221 -3.68 11.84 3.89
C PHE A 221 -4.62 12.81 4.63
N ASN A 222 -5.81 13.03 4.08
CA ASN A 222 -6.81 13.92 4.68
C ASN A 222 -7.33 13.40 6.01
N PHE A 223 -7.54 12.08 6.12
CA PHE A 223 -7.94 11.47 7.39
C PHE A 223 -6.86 11.64 8.46
N PHE A 224 -5.58 11.47 8.09
CA PHE A 224 -4.46 11.64 9.02
C PHE A 224 -4.29 13.09 9.48
N LEU A 225 -4.59 14.07 8.62
CA LEU A 225 -4.65 15.48 9.00
C LEU A 225 -5.83 15.74 9.96
N ASP A 226 -7.03 15.24 9.64
CA ASP A 226 -8.24 15.43 10.46
C ASP A 226 -8.08 14.86 11.87
N ARG A 227 -7.45 13.68 12.00
CA ARG A 227 -7.16 13.07 13.31
C ARG A 227 -5.93 13.62 14.01
N GLY A 228 -5.22 14.54 13.35
CA GLY A 228 -4.05 15.21 13.88
C GLY A 228 -2.83 14.30 14.01
N LEU A 229 -2.83 13.15 13.31
CA LEU A 229 -1.64 12.32 13.10
C LEU A 229 -0.60 13.09 12.28
N LEU A 230 -1.08 13.80 11.26
CA LEU A 230 -0.27 14.75 10.49
C LEU A 230 -0.68 16.18 10.83
N ALA A 231 0.28 17.09 10.80
CA ALA A 231 0.07 18.52 10.81
C ALA A 231 1.10 19.19 9.89
N LEU A 232 0.84 20.41 9.44
CA LEU A 232 1.84 21.20 8.73
C LEU A 232 2.53 22.17 9.69
N ASP A 233 3.86 22.19 9.65
CA ASP A 233 4.68 23.21 10.32
C ASP A 233 4.52 24.58 9.61
N THR A 234 5.11 25.63 10.19
CA THR A 234 5.07 26.98 9.60
C THR A 234 5.80 27.09 8.25
N ALA A 235 6.67 26.13 7.94
CA ALA A 235 7.32 26.01 6.65
C ALA A 235 6.49 25.16 5.66
N GLY A 236 5.33 24.63 6.05
CA GLY A 236 4.49 23.75 5.24
C GLY A 236 5.04 22.34 5.04
N ARG A 237 5.91 21.83 5.93
CA ARG A 237 6.34 20.43 6.01
C ARG A 237 5.48 19.67 7.02
N LEU A 238 5.45 18.35 6.91
CA LEU A 238 4.69 17.49 7.79
C LEU A 238 5.41 17.28 9.14
N GLU A 239 4.69 17.59 10.21
CA GLU A 239 4.95 17.08 11.56
C GLU A 239 4.16 15.79 11.75
N ILE A 240 4.77 14.80 12.42
CA ILE A 240 4.16 13.47 12.60
C ILE A 240 3.95 13.20 14.10
N ARG A 241 2.70 12.99 14.49
CA ARG A 241 2.31 12.67 15.88
C ARG A 241 2.11 11.17 16.05
N TYR A 242 3.20 10.44 16.20
CA TYR A 242 3.19 8.98 16.22
C TYR A 242 2.43 8.34 17.39
N ASP A 243 2.19 9.09 18.46
CA ASP A 243 1.28 8.69 19.54
C ASP A 243 -0.15 8.46 19.04
N ARG A 244 -0.55 9.14 17.95
CA ARG A 244 -1.87 9.00 17.31
C ARG A 244 -1.92 7.95 16.21
N TYR A 245 -0.77 7.39 15.81
CA TYR A 245 -0.66 6.59 14.59
C TYR A 245 -1.54 5.35 14.64
N ALA A 246 -1.38 4.53 15.67
CA ALA A 246 -2.08 3.27 15.80
C ALA A 246 -3.61 3.46 15.90
N GLU A 247 -4.06 4.46 16.66
CA GLU A 247 -5.49 4.79 16.79
C GLU A 247 -6.07 5.27 15.44
N THR A 248 -5.40 6.22 14.78
CA THR A 248 -5.85 6.79 13.51
C THR A 248 -5.95 5.73 12.41
N VAL A 249 -4.92 4.89 12.27
CA VAL A 249 -4.91 3.79 11.29
C VAL A 249 -6.00 2.76 11.61
N THR A 250 -6.17 2.39 12.88
CA THR A 250 -7.20 1.43 13.29
C THR A 250 -8.60 1.96 13.01
N GLU A 251 -8.84 3.25 13.26
CA GLU A 251 -10.14 3.87 13.00
C GLU A 251 -10.47 3.90 11.51
N LEU A 252 -9.52 4.31 10.66
CA LEU A 252 -9.75 4.33 9.22
C LEU A 252 -9.94 2.91 8.67
N LEU A 253 -9.13 1.96 9.14
CA LEU A 253 -9.26 0.55 8.76
C LEU A 253 -10.66 0.01 9.12
N ALA A 254 -11.17 0.32 10.32
CA ALA A 254 -12.52 -0.10 10.74
C ALA A 254 -13.60 0.42 9.78
N GLN A 255 -13.51 1.69 9.37
CA GLN A 255 -14.46 2.27 8.41
C GLN A 255 -14.37 1.59 7.04
N VAL A 256 -13.16 1.34 6.54
CA VAL A 256 -12.94 0.67 5.25
C VAL A 256 -13.50 -0.75 5.25
N LEU A 257 -13.19 -1.53 6.29
CA LEU A 257 -13.70 -2.90 6.42
C LEU A 257 -15.23 -2.92 6.52
N GLU A 258 -15.82 -2.00 7.29
CA GLU A 258 -17.28 -1.88 7.42
C GLU A 258 -17.96 -1.52 6.09
N LEU A 259 -17.39 -0.58 5.33
CA LEU A 259 -17.90 -0.21 4.01
C LEU A 259 -17.87 -1.38 3.04
N GLN A 260 -16.78 -2.15 3.00
CA GLN A 260 -16.67 -3.36 2.19
C GLN A 260 -17.69 -4.43 2.63
N ALA A 261 -17.79 -4.69 3.93
CA ALA A 261 -18.72 -5.69 4.47
C ALA A 261 -20.19 -5.32 4.20
N ARG A 262 -20.57 -4.04 4.29
CA ARG A 262 -21.93 -3.60 3.96
C ARG A 262 -22.23 -3.67 2.47
N GLY A 263 -21.27 -3.34 1.61
CA GLY A 263 -21.50 -3.27 0.16
C GLY A 263 -22.54 -2.21 -0.23
N ASP A 264 -22.53 -1.08 0.46
CA ASP A 264 -23.42 0.06 0.25
C ASP A 264 -22.70 1.12 -0.59
N ALA A 265 -22.90 1.09 -1.91
CA ALA A 265 -22.24 1.99 -2.84
C ALA A 265 -22.50 3.47 -2.53
N GLY A 266 -23.68 3.83 -2.00
CA GLY A 266 -24.00 5.21 -1.64
C GLY A 266 -23.18 5.70 -0.44
N ALA A 267 -23.04 4.86 0.58
CA ALA A 267 -22.18 5.15 1.74
C ALA A 267 -20.70 5.26 1.35
N VAL A 268 -20.26 4.42 0.40
CA VAL A 268 -18.90 4.45 -0.14
C VAL A 268 -18.63 5.75 -0.90
N GLU A 269 -19.53 6.17 -1.79
CA GLU A 269 -19.38 7.45 -2.50
C GLU A 269 -19.39 8.64 -1.54
N ALA A 270 -20.23 8.61 -0.50
CA ALA A 270 -20.23 9.65 0.53
C ALA A 270 -18.89 9.70 1.29
N PHE A 271 -18.31 8.53 1.60
CA PHE A 271 -17.00 8.43 2.23
C PHE A 271 -15.90 9.03 1.35
N PHE A 272 -15.82 8.65 0.07
CA PHE A 272 -14.84 9.23 -0.85
C PHE A 272 -15.05 10.74 -1.03
N THR A 273 -16.29 11.18 -1.27
CA THR A 273 -16.62 12.61 -1.42
C THR A 273 -16.15 13.44 -0.23
N ARG A 274 -16.28 12.90 0.99
CA ARG A 274 -15.80 13.55 2.22
C ARG A 274 -14.28 13.68 2.26
N TRP A 275 -13.55 12.64 1.86
CA TRP A 275 -12.11 12.52 2.11
C TRP A 275 -11.21 12.81 0.91
N THR A 276 -11.76 12.99 -0.30
CA THR A 276 -11.00 13.32 -1.50
C THR A 276 -10.97 14.81 -1.83
N GLY A 277 -11.33 15.67 -0.87
CA GLY A 277 -11.24 17.12 -1.04
C GLY A 277 -9.78 17.56 -1.21
N TRP A 278 -9.49 18.34 -2.26
CA TRP A 278 -8.20 18.98 -2.46
C TRP A 278 -8.30 20.48 -2.18
N THR A 279 -7.85 20.89 -1.00
CA THR A 279 -7.73 22.30 -0.61
C THR A 279 -6.39 22.86 -1.08
N GLU A 280 -6.39 23.84 -1.97
CA GLU A 280 -5.17 24.38 -2.60
C GLU A 280 -4.13 24.85 -1.57
N ASP A 281 -4.54 25.68 -0.61
CA ASP A 281 -3.63 26.23 0.41
C ASP A 281 -3.04 25.19 1.37
N LEU A 282 -3.69 24.02 1.48
CA LEU A 282 -3.25 22.92 2.35
C LEU A 282 -2.32 21.96 1.60
N HIS A 283 -2.71 21.55 0.40
CA HIS A 283 -2.05 20.46 -0.32
C HIS A 283 -0.96 20.95 -1.28
N GLU A 284 -1.22 22.05 -2.00
CA GLU A 284 -0.35 22.51 -3.07
C GLU A 284 1.04 22.91 -2.60
N PRO A 285 1.24 23.54 -1.41
CA PRO A 285 2.58 23.84 -0.92
C PRO A 285 3.46 22.60 -0.74
N LEU A 286 2.92 21.53 -0.15
CA LEU A 286 3.63 20.27 0.01
C LEU A 286 3.84 19.58 -1.33
N ALA A 287 2.79 19.50 -2.16
CA ALA A 287 2.83 18.87 -3.48
C ALA A 287 3.91 19.50 -4.38
N ARG A 288 3.97 20.84 -4.43
CA ARG A 288 5.01 21.58 -5.16
C ARG A 288 6.40 21.21 -4.68
N ARG A 289 6.62 21.17 -3.36
CA ARG A 289 7.92 20.83 -2.79
C ARG A 289 8.35 19.41 -3.14
N LEU A 290 7.43 18.46 -3.13
CA LEU A 290 7.69 17.08 -3.53
C LEU A 290 8.10 17.01 -5.01
N ARG A 291 7.37 17.69 -5.91
CA ARG A 291 7.71 17.74 -7.34
C ARG A 291 9.08 18.35 -7.60
N GLU A 292 9.45 19.40 -6.87
CA GLU A 292 10.78 20.03 -6.98
C GLU A 292 11.90 19.08 -6.51
N ALA A 293 11.64 18.24 -5.50
CA ALA A 293 12.61 17.29 -4.96
C ALA A 293 12.79 16.00 -5.80
N GLU A 294 11.77 15.62 -6.57
CA GLU A 294 11.77 14.36 -7.32
C GLU A 294 12.73 14.35 -8.51
N GLY A 295 12.97 15.50 -9.12
CA GLY A 295 13.80 15.61 -10.32
C GLY A 295 13.08 15.07 -11.57
N PRO A 296 13.77 14.37 -12.50
CA PRO A 296 13.19 13.99 -13.78
C PRO A 296 12.01 13.01 -13.63
N ARG A 297 10.92 13.29 -14.35
CA ARG A 297 9.67 12.52 -14.32
C ARG A 297 9.73 11.17 -15.05
N TYR A 298 10.72 10.97 -15.92
CA TYR A 298 10.89 9.75 -16.69
C TYR A 298 12.11 8.97 -16.22
N ARG A 299 11.93 7.67 -15.98
CA ARG A 299 13.01 6.73 -15.66
C ARG A 299 13.14 5.71 -16.77
N LEU A 300 14.38 5.48 -17.20
CA LEU A 300 14.71 4.39 -18.09
C LEU A 300 15.28 3.26 -17.24
N VAL A 301 14.52 2.17 -17.15
CA VAL A 301 14.96 0.93 -16.50
C VAL A 301 15.72 0.10 -17.51
N ARG A 302 16.89 -0.40 -17.09
CA ARG A 302 17.75 -1.29 -17.87
C ARG A 302 17.62 -2.72 -17.39
N TYR A 303 17.76 -3.67 -18.30
CA TYR A 303 17.57 -5.10 -18.00
C TYR A 303 18.79 -5.93 -18.38
N ALA A 304 19.25 -6.76 -17.45
CA ALA A 304 20.44 -7.61 -17.63
C ALA A 304 20.30 -8.58 -18.82
N ALA A 305 19.10 -9.09 -19.10
CA ALA A 305 18.85 -9.97 -20.25
C ALA A 305 19.06 -9.29 -21.62
N LEU A 306 19.05 -7.95 -21.65
CA LEU A 306 19.26 -7.16 -22.86
C LEU A 306 20.72 -6.69 -23.01
N GLY A 307 21.59 -6.98 -22.03
CA GLY A 307 22.99 -6.53 -22.03
C GLY A 307 23.17 -5.04 -21.76
N GLU A 308 22.20 -4.42 -21.06
CA GLU A 308 22.13 -2.98 -20.75
C GLU A 308 22.79 -2.57 -19.42
#